data_AF-A0A9D9L5P6-F1
#
_entry.id   AF-A0A9D9L5P6-F1
#
_cell.length_a   1.000
_cell.length_b   1.000
_cell.length_c   1.000
_cell.angle_alpha   90.00
_cell.angle_beta   90.00
_cell.angle_gamma   90.00
#
_symmetry.space_group_name_H-M   'P 1'
#
loop_
_entity.id
_entity.type
_entity.pdbx_description
1 polymer ?
#
loop_
_entity_poly.entity_id
_entity_poly.type
_entity_poly.pdbx_seq_one_letter_code
_entity_poly.pdbx_strand_id
1 'polypeptide(L)' 'LQQTQLNSYCNNKLARVDLDVLTRICDFLECDLSDIIKYIPPEKEDVK' A
#
# COMPACT_ATOMS: atom_id res chain seq x y z
N LEU A 1 -5.20 10.89 12.84
CA LEU A 1 -4.24 9.82 12.51
C LEU A 1 -2.94 10.14 13.24
N GLN A 2 -2.52 9.33 14.22
CA GLN A 2 -1.32 9.61 15.02
C GLN A 2 -0.04 9.36 14.20
N GLN A 3 1.02 10.17 14.42
CA GLN A 3 2.28 10.14 13.65
C GLN A 3 2.94 8.75 13.57
N THR A 4 2.89 7.98 14.66
CA THR A 4 3.45 6.62 14.71
C THR A 4 2.77 5.66 13.74
N GLN A 5 1.45 5.80 13.57
CA GLN A 5 0.68 4.99 12.63
C GLN A 5 1.13 5.31 11.20
N LEU A 6 1.20 6.61 10.86
CA LEU A 6 1.66 7.09 9.55
C LEU A 6 3.06 6.55 9.19
N ASN A 7 4.00 6.57 10.13
CA ASN A 7 5.36 6.04 9.91
C ASN A 7 5.37 4.53 9.64
N SER A 8 4.45 3.76 10.23
CA SER A 8 4.33 2.34 9.93
C SER A 8 3.77 2.07 8.53
N TYR A 9 2.84 2.91 8.05
CA TYR A 9 2.37 2.88 6.64
C TYR A 9 3.55 3.12 5.68
N CYS A 10 4.36 4.14 5.94
CA CYS A 10 5.49 4.50 5.06
C CYS A 10 6.63 3.47 5.05
N ASN A 11 6.79 2.67 6.12
CA ASN A 11 7.86 1.68 6.23
C ASN A 11 7.46 0.27 5.75
N ASN A 12 6.31 0.09 5.09
CA ASN A 12 5.76 -1.22 4.71
C ASN A 12 5.69 -2.23 5.87
N LYS A 13 5.64 -1.76 7.12
CA LYS A 13 5.59 -2.60 8.33
C LYS A 13 4.18 -3.05 8.69
N LEU A 14 3.17 -2.65 7.92
CA LEU A 14 1.79 -3.01 8.16
C LEU A 14 1.44 -4.30 7.45
N ALA A 15 1.07 -5.32 8.23
CA ALA A 15 0.63 -6.62 7.71
C ALA A 15 -0.75 -6.58 7.03
N ARG A 16 -1.51 -5.48 7.20
CA ARG A 16 -2.82 -5.27 6.56
C ARG A 16 -2.91 -3.85 6.02
N VAL A 17 -3.30 -3.75 4.77
CA VAL A 17 -3.62 -2.50 4.10
C VAL A 17 -5.11 -2.21 4.34
N ASP A 18 -5.43 -1.01 4.83
CA ASP A 18 -6.80 -0.57 5.06
C ASP A 18 -7.36 0.17 3.83
N LEU A 19 -8.45 -0.34 3.26
CA LEU A 19 -9.10 0.23 2.07
C LEU A 19 -9.70 1.61 2.33
N ASP A 20 -10.14 1.91 3.56
CA ASP A 20 -10.68 3.22 3.91
C ASP A 20 -9.57 4.28 3.88
N VAL A 21 -8.36 3.91 4.32
CA VAL A 21 -7.18 4.79 4.26
C VAL A 21 -6.77 5.02 2.81
N LEU A 22 -6.75 3.97 1.98
CA LEU A 22 -6.44 4.09 0.56
C LEU A 22 -7.44 4.98 -0.17
N THR A 23 -8.73 4.85 0.12
CA THR A 23 -9.78 5.69 -0.48
C THR A 23 -9.56 7.17 -0.15
N ARG A 24 -9.19 7.49 1.09
CA ARG A 24 -8.87 8.87 1.49
C ARG A 24 -7.61 9.41 0.83
N ILE A 25 -6.62 8.55 0.57
CA ILE A 25 -5.40 8.91 -0.17
C ILE A 25 -5.75 9.19 -1.64
N CYS A 26 -6.57 8.33 -2.26
CA CYS A 26 -7.06 8.50 -3.62
C CYS A 26 -7.85 9.83 -3.78
N ASP A 27 -8.74 10.12 -2.83
CA ASP A 27 -9.52 11.36 -2.80
C ASP A 27 -8.63 12.60 -2.63
N PHE A 28 -7.61 12.52 -1.77
CA PHE A 28 -6.67 13.63 -1.56
C PHE A 28 -5.75 13.88 -2.77
N LEU A 29 -5.37 12.81 -3.47
CA LEU A 29 -4.43 12.85 -4.61
C LEU A 29 -5.15 12.95 -5.96
N GLU A 30 -6.48 12.96 -5.98
CA GLU A 30 -7.30 12.87 -7.20
C GLU A 30 -6.84 11.75 -8.14
N CYS A 31 -6.55 10.57 -7.59
CA CYS A 31 -6.04 9.40 -8.33
C CYS A 31 -6.89 8.15 -8.09
N ASP A 32 -6.70 7.12 -8.92
CA ASP A 32 -7.38 5.85 -8.76
C ASP A 32 -6.58 4.89 -7.86
N LEU A 33 -7.28 3.90 -7.30
CA LEU A 33 -6.68 2.85 -6.48
C LEU A 33 -5.57 2.10 -7.22
N SER A 34 -5.74 1.92 -8.53
CA SER A 34 -4.77 1.26 -9.41
C SER A 34 -3.47 2.05 -9.58
N ASP A 35 -3.48 3.37 -9.34
CA ASP A 35 -2.28 4.21 -9.46
C ASP A 35 -1.31 4.02 -8.29
N ILE A 36 -1.84 3.62 -7.12
CA ILE A 36 -1.08 3.51 -5.87
C ILE A 36 -0.82 2.06 -5.43
N ILE A 37 -1.53 1.08 -6.00
CA ILE A 37 -1.34 -0.35 -5.71
C ILE A 37 -0.69 -1.06 -6.90
N LYS A 38 0.40 -1.75 -6.64
CA LYS A 38 1.06 -2.63 -7.61
C LYS A 38 1.17 -4.06 -7.06
N TYR A 39 0.69 -5.03 -7.82
CA TYR A 39 0.95 -6.43 -7.55
C TYR A 39 2.41 -6.77 -7.94
N ILE A 40 3.16 -7.33 -7.00
CA ILE A 40 4.50 -7.87 -7.23
C ILE A 40 4.39 -9.38 -7.07
N PRO A 41 4.43 -10.17 -8.17
CA PRO A 41 4.46 -11.62 -8.05
C PRO A 41 5.73 -12.06 -7.32
N PRO A 42 5.69 -13.16 -6.54
CA PRO A 42 6.92 -13.77 -6.06
C PRO A 42 7.79 -14.13 -7.27
N GLU A 43 9.09 -13.85 -7.19
CA GLU A 43 10.03 -14.27 -8.22
C GLU A 43 9.85 -15.78 -8.40
N LYS A 44 9.60 -16.21 -9.63
CA LYS A 44 9.66 -17.64 -9.95
C LYS A 44 11.10 -18.03 -9.69
N GLU A 45 11.35 -18.77 -8.62
CA GLU A 45 12.55 -19.59 -8.55
C GLU A 45 12.46 -20.49 -9.79
N ASP A 46 13.34 -20.22 -10.77
CA ASP A 46 13.61 -21.16 -11.85
C ASP A 46 14.08 -22.44 -11.18
N VAL A 47 13.14 -23.36 -10.95
CA VAL A 47 13.43 -24.75 -10.60
C VAL A 47 14.17 -25.32 -11.80
N LYS A 48 15.50 -25.26 -11.74
CA LYS A 48 16.41 -25.96 -12.64
C LYS A 48 16.97 -27.18 -11.95
#